data_AF-A0A2A2LHP5-F1
#
_entry.id   AF-A0A2A2LHP5-F1
#
_cell.length_a   1.000
_cell.length_b   1.000
_cell.length_c   1.000
_cell.angle_alpha   90.00
_cell.angle_beta   90.00
_cell.angle_gamma   90.00
#
_symmetry.space_group_name_H-M   'P 1'
#
loop_
_entity.id
_entity.type
_entity.pdbx_description
1 polymer ?
#
loop_
_entity_poly.entity_id
_entity_poly.type
_entity_poly.pdbx_seq_one_letter_code
_entity_poly.pdbx_strand_id
1 'polypeptide(L)'
;MHCLIAFILFSLHKSLSVEASTASSMEDIYDKTKHHVPGNTHMLSNWSSQGMQDDAVWLVSSAFTIFTMTSGFGLLESGRASVKDEINIMVKNCIDVIFGGLAYWMFGFGLSFGNSNFSNPYVGVGSFFFDPEREEYDEDEKIKGWSYASFIYQLSFCTMCTAIMSSHWVWAEDGILYKTGAIDWGGCSAVHLVGGTTALVSTLYLRPRQNRFGKKRTKTMSNPNKVDDPVGVIPVHFIAGCFGMLSAGIFAKIDEFNDEVTRGQNGLLYGGGFSLLGKQLLAILAISAWSAFAILVLMVSLQKSPLGLRLTKYEELIGADLREHGLHGVGVNQYLVENKLTTE
;
A
#
# COMPACT_ATOMS: atom_id res chain seq x y z
N MET A 1 -2.73 -7.38 13.58
CA MET A 1 -1.75 -8.34 14.14
C MET A 1 -0.58 -8.63 13.19
N HIS A 2 -0.71 -8.40 11.86
CA HIS A 2 0.40 -8.52 10.91
C HIS A 2 1.26 -7.25 10.73
N CYS A 3 0.79 -6.07 11.18
CA CYS A 3 1.59 -4.84 11.14
C CYS A 3 2.61 -4.70 12.27
N LEU A 4 2.45 -5.41 13.40
CA LEU A 4 3.34 -5.26 14.56
C LEU A 4 4.66 -6.03 14.41
N ILE A 5 4.63 -7.17 13.70
CA ILE A 5 5.83 -8.00 13.46
C ILE A 5 6.74 -7.35 12.41
N ALA A 6 6.15 -6.70 11.40
CA ALA A 6 6.89 -5.87 10.45
C ALA A 6 7.55 -4.67 11.15
N PHE A 7 6.88 -4.05 12.14
CA PHE A 7 7.41 -2.91 12.90
C PHE A 7 8.59 -3.29 13.82
N ILE A 8 8.57 -4.48 14.42
CA ILE A 8 9.64 -4.95 15.32
C ILE A 8 10.89 -5.39 14.55
N LEU A 9 10.72 -5.97 13.34
CA LEU A 9 11.85 -6.31 12.46
C LEU A 9 12.47 -5.06 11.78
N PHE A 10 11.70 -3.98 11.62
CA PHE A 10 12.14 -2.71 11.03
C PHE A 10 12.99 -1.86 11.99
N SER A 11 12.89 -2.06 13.31
CA SER A 11 13.55 -1.23 14.32
C SER A 11 14.99 -1.64 14.68
N LEU A 12 15.52 -2.78 14.20
CA LEU A 12 16.77 -3.34 14.73
C LEU A 12 18.03 -3.16 13.86
N HIS A 13 17.94 -2.64 12.63
CA HIS A 13 19.15 -2.43 11.81
C HIS A 13 18.98 -1.34 10.74
N LYS A 14 18.27 -0.25 11.07
CA LYS A 14 17.82 0.75 10.09
C LYS A 14 18.70 1.98 9.93
N SER A 15 19.96 1.92 10.35
CA SER A 15 20.88 3.07 10.27
C SER A 15 21.59 3.21 8.92
N LEU A 16 21.32 2.38 7.91
CA LEU A 16 22.02 2.41 6.61
C LEU A 16 21.07 2.49 5.40
N SER A 17 19.94 1.79 5.44
CA SER A 17 18.96 1.76 4.33
C SER A 17 18.19 3.06 4.03
N VAL A 18 18.34 4.10 4.87
CA VAL A 18 17.68 5.41 4.68
C VAL A 18 18.52 6.35 3.82
N GLU A 19 19.86 6.25 3.85
CA GLU A 19 20.75 7.15 3.10
C GLU A 19 20.51 7.08 1.58
N ALA A 20 19.96 5.97 1.07
CA ALA A 20 19.86 5.69 -0.36
C ALA A 20 18.45 5.81 -0.98
N SER A 21 17.40 6.10 -0.20
CA SER A 21 16.06 6.41 -0.75
C SER A 21 15.80 7.90 -0.94
N THR A 22 16.69 8.76 -0.44
CA THR A 22 16.60 10.23 -0.48
C THR A 22 17.74 10.87 -1.29
N ALA A 23 18.33 10.11 -2.21
CA ALA A 23 19.45 10.56 -3.00
C ALA A 23 18.99 10.81 -4.43
N SER A 24 18.84 12.09 -4.78
CA SER A 24 18.60 12.52 -6.15
C SER A 24 19.82 12.28 -7.07
N SER A 25 21.02 12.13 -6.48
CA SER A 25 22.28 11.77 -7.15
C SER A 25 23.29 11.13 -6.16
N MET A 26 24.28 10.41 -6.70
CA MET A 26 25.36 9.72 -5.96
C MET A 26 26.27 10.67 -5.14
N GLU A 27 26.33 11.95 -5.49
CA GLU A 27 27.10 12.98 -4.76
C GLU A 27 26.54 13.22 -3.35
N ASP A 28 25.22 13.16 -3.18
CA ASP A 28 24.56 13.39 -1.89
C ASP A 28 24.82 12.25 -0.89
N ILE A 29 24.95 11.00 -1.35
CA ILE A 29 25.32 9.84 -0.52
C ILE A 29 26.81 9.90 -0.14
N TYR A 30 27.65 10.31 -1.09
CA TYR A 30 29.10 10.43 -0.87
C TYR A 30 29.47 11.54 0.14
N ASP A 31 28.70 12.63 0.20
CA ASP A 31 28.99 13.73 1.11
C ASP A 31 28.44 13.49 2.54
N LYS A 32 27.28 12.82 2.68
CA LYS A 32 26.70 12.49 4.00
C LYS A 32 27.54 11.48 4.80
N THR A 33 28.22 10.56 4.12
CA THR A 33 29.07 9.52 4.76
C THR A 33 30.45 10.03 5.22
N LYS A 34 30.88 11.24 4.83
CA LYS A 34 32.19 11.81 5.20
C LYS A 34 32.31 12.25 6.66
N HIS A 35 31.21 12.49 7.37
CA HIS A 35 31.25 13.24 8.62
C HIS A 35 31.73 12.47 9.87
N HIS A 36 32.26 11.24 9.74
CA HIS A 36 32.69 10.50 10.95
C HIS A 36 33.99 9.70 10.92
N VAL A 37 34.81 9.71 9.86
CA VAL A 37 36.04 8.87 9.88
C VAL A 37 37.25 9.55 9.23
N PRO A 38 38.30 9.90 10.00
CA PRO A 38 39.55 10.34 9.41
C PRO A 38 40.38 9.12 8.97
N GLY A 39 40.59 8.96 7.65
CA GLY A 39 41.65 8.13 7.10
C GLY A 39 41.27 7.16 5.97
N ASN A 40 42.05 7.19 4.88
CA ASN A 40 42.10 6.27 3.74
C ASN A 40 40.81 6.06 2.92
N THR A 41 40.71 6.84 1.83
CA THR A 41 39.66 6.85 0.80
C THR A 41 39.41 5.49 0.11
N HIS A 42 40.41 4.60 0.03
CA HIS A 42 40.27 3.29 -0.64
C HIS A 42 39.60 2.20 0.21
N MET A 43 39.64 2.29 1.55
CA MET A 43 38.87 1.37 2.40
C MET A 43 37.42 1.85 2.52
N LEU A 44 37.19 3.16 2.61
CA LEU A 44 35.85 3.75 2.72
C LEU A 44 34.96 3.45 1.50
N SER A 45 35.52 3.42 0.27
CA SER A 45 34.77 3.05 -0.93
C SER A 45 34.36 1.57 -0.97
N ASN A 46 35.19 0.67 -0.42
CA ASN A 46 34.83 -0.75 -0.32
C ASN A 46 33.73 -0.97 0.72
N TRP A 47 33.76 -0.26 1.84
CA TRP A 47 32.75 -0.39 2.90
C TRP A 47 31.41 0.23 2.50
N SER A 48 31.41 1.39 1.83
CA SER A 48 30.19 1.97 1.27
C SER A 48 29.57 1.06 0.21
N SER A 49 30.40 0.48 -0.66
CA SER A 49 29.91 -0.38 -1.74
C SER A 49 29.44 -1.77 -1.28
N GLN A 50 29.99 -2.31 -0.18
CA GLN A 50 29.48 -3.53 0.46
C GLN A 50 28.17 -3.24 1.21
N GLY A 51 28.09 -2.11 1.94
CA GLY A 51 26.87 -1.69 2.64
C GLY A 51 25.67 -1.56 1.70
N MET A 52 25.86 -0.93 0.53
CA MET A 52 24.80 -0.80 -0.48
C MET A 52 24.31 -2.16 -1.02
N GLN A 53 25.21 -3.14 -1.16
CA GLN A 53 24.83 -4.49 -1.60
C GLN A 53 24.06 -5.24 -0.52
N ASP A 54 24.52 -5.16 0.73
CA ASP A 54 23.85 -5.80 1.87
C ASP A 54 22.44 -5.20 2.08
N ASP A 55 22.31 -3.88 1.95
CA ASP A 55 21.02 -3.19 2.01
C ASP A 55 20.10 -3.56 0.83
N ALA A 56 20.64 -3.75 -0.37
CA ALA A 56 19.85 -4.20 -1.53
C ALA A 56 19.31 -5.63 -1.32
N VAL A 57 20.13 -6.54 -0.79
CA VAL A 57 19.70 -7.91 -0.46
C VAL A 57 18.60 -7.89 0.61
N TRP A 58 18.75 -7.03 1.62
CA TRP A 58 17.73 -6.83 2.64
C TRP A 58 16.42 -6.28 2.06
N LEU A 59 16.51 -5.29 1.17
CA LEU A 59 15.36 -4.69 0.47
C LEU A 59 14.58 -5.72 -0.34
N VAL A 60 15.27 -6.56 -1.13
CA VAL A 60 14.64 -7.62 -1.92
C VAL A 60 14.03 -8.71 -1.02
N SER A 61 14.71 -9.08 0.07
CA SER A 61 14.19 -10.04 1.05
C SER A 61 12.93 -9.50 1.77
N SER A 62 12.94 -8.21 2.08
CA SER A 62 11.79 -7.50 2.65
C SER A 62 10.64 -7.45 1.65
N ALA A 63 10.91 -7.13 0.39
CA ALA A 63 9.92 -7.10 -0.68
C ALA A 63 9.23 -8.45 -0.86
N PHE A 64 9.98 -9.56 -0.80
CA PHE A 64 9.40 -10.91 -0.82
C PHE A 64 8.46 -11.14 0.38
N THR A 65 8.88 -10.76 1.58
CA THR A 65 8.06 -10.87 2.79
C THR A 65 6.76 -10.07 2.65
N ILE A 66 6.84 -8.83 2.15
CA ILE A 66 5.67 -7.98 1.90
C ILE A 66 4.77 -8.60 0.84
N PHE A 67 5.32 -9.15 -0.24
CA PHE A 67 4.55 -9.81 -1.29
C PHE A 67 3.73 -11.00 -0.74
N THR A 68 4.26 -11.76 0.23
CA THR A 68 3.49 -12.83 0.88
C THR A 68 2.26 -12.32 1.67
N MET A 69 2.22 -11.02 2.02
CA MET A 69 1.06 -10.42 2.68
C MET A 69 -0.18 -10.42 1.77
N THR A 70 0.00 -10.29 0.45
CA THR A 70 -1.13 -10.36 -0.50
C THR A 70 -1.78 -11.73 -0.51
N SER A 71 -0.97 -12.80 -0.47
CA SER A 71 -1.46 -14.17 -0.28
C SER A 71 -2.17 -14.34 1.07
N GLY A 72 -1.61 -13.78 2.14
CA GLY A 72 -2.21 -13.82 3.48
C GLY A 72 -3.57 -13.11 3.56
N PHE A 73 -3.69 -11.95 2.90
CA PHE A 73 -4.97 -11.25 2.79
C PHE A 73 -5.99 -12.05 1.99
N GLY A 74 -5.59 -12.61 0.84
CA GLY A 74 -6.49 -13.46 0.05
C GLY A 74 -7.02 -14.68 0.81
N LEU A 75 -6.18 -15.33 1.64
CA LEU A 75 -6.62 -16.42 2.52
C LEU A 75 -7.62 -15.95 3.59
N LEU A 76 -7.44 -14.74 4.14
CA LEU A 76 -8.38 -14.14 5.09
C LEU A 76 -9.73 -13.84 4.43
N GLU A 77 -9.72 -13.29 3.20
CA GLU A 77 -10.94 -13.03 2.43
C GLU A 77 -11.69 -14.32 2.13
N SER A 78 -10.99 -15.34 1.62
CA SER A 78 -11.54 -16.67 1.38
C SER A 78 -12.17 -17.26 2.65
N GLY A 79 -11.44 -17.24 3.78
CA GLY A 79 -11.95 -17.77 5.06
C GLY A 79 -13.13 -17.00 5.67
N ARG A 80 -13.41 -15.78 5.20
CA ARG A 80 -14.58 -14.97 5.58
C ARG A 80 -15.72 -15.06 4.56
N ALA A 81 -15.47 -15.62 3.38
CA ALA A 81 -16.43 -15.80 2.33
C ALA A 81 -17.34 -17.02 2.55
N SER A 82 -18.37 -17.14 1.73
CA SER A 82 -19.16 -18.37 1.66
C SER A 82 -18.45 -19.35 0.74
N VAL A 83 -18.60 -20.66 0.98
CA VAL A 83 -17.98 -21.74 0.20
C VAL A 83 -18.30 -21.67 -1.31
N LYS A 84 -19.41 -21.02 -1.68
CA LYS A 84 -19.83 -20.81 -3.08
C LYS A 84 -19.15 -19.63 -3.80
N ASP A 85 -18.33 -18.85 -3.08
CA ASP A 85 -17.64 -17.66 -3.58
C ASP A 85 -16.12 -17.69 -3.30
N GLU A 86 -15.61 -18.80 -2.75
CA GLU A 86 -14.24 -18.94 -2.26
C GLU A 86 -13.22 -18.90 -3.41
N ILE A 87 -13.45 -19.71 -4.45
CA ILE A 87 -12.53 -19.83 -5.59
C ILE A 87 -12.45 -18.49 -6.30
N ASN A 88 -13.60 -17.84 -6.49
CA ASN A 88 -13.70 -16.56 -7.13
C ASN A 88 -12.89 -15.48 -6.41
N ILE A 89 -12.94 -15.45 -5.08
CA ILE A 89 -12.15 -14.50 -4.28
C ILE A 89 -10.65 -14.79 -4.43
N MET A 90 -10.27 -16.07 -4.49
CA MET A 90 -8.86 -16.43 -4.63
C MET A 90 -8.31 -16.09 -6.01
N VAL A 91 -9.07 -16.35 -7.06
CA VAL A 91 -8.70 -15.95 -8.43
C VAL A 91 -8.55 -14.43 -8.54
N LYS A 92 -9.45 -13.66 -7.92
CA LYS A 92 -9.39 -12.18 -7.91
C LYS A 92 -8.11 -11.67 -7.24
N ASN A 93 -7.71 -12.25 -6.11
CA ASN A 93 -6.43 -11.92 -5.46
C ASN A 93 -5.21 -12.27 -6.33
N CYS A 94 -5.22 -13.39 -7.05
CA CYS A 94 -4.14 -13.74 -7.97
C CYS A 94 -4.06 -12.77 -9.17
N ILE A 95 -5.20 -12.42 -9.76
CA ILE A 95 -5.30 -11.47 -10.87
C ILE A 95 -4.84 -10.08 -10.44
N ASP A 96 -5.21 -9.64 -9.23
CA ASP A 96 -4.81 -8.35 -8.66
C ASP A 96 -3.28 -8.22 -8.64
N VAL A 97 -2.58 -9.22 -8.12
CA VAL A 97 -1.11 -9.24 -8.08
C VAL A 97 -0.48 -9.15 -9.47
N ILE A 98 -0.99 -9.92 -10.44
CA ILE A 98 -0.42 -9.98 -11.80
C ILE A 98 -0.64 -8.65 -12.53
N PHE A 99 -1.89 -8.20 -12.62
CA PHE A 99 -2.22 -7.00 -13.38
C PHE A 99 -1.85 -5.72 -12.65
N GLY A 100 -1.94 -5.68 -11.31
CA GLY A 100 -1.47 -4.57 -10.51
C GLY A 100 0.05 -4.43 -10.59
N GLY A 101 0.79 -5.54 -10.56
CA GLY A 101 2.24 -5.52 -10.74
C GLY A 101 2.67 -5.03 -12.13
N LEU A 102 2.00 -5.52 -13.19
CA LEU A 102 2.23 -5.04 -14.56
C LEU A 102 1.85 -3.56 -14.71
N ALA A 103 0.72 -3.13 -14.16
CA ALA A 103 0.30 -1.74 -14.21
C ALA A 103 1.29 -0.82 -13.46
N TYR A 104 1.84 -1.28 -12.34
CA TYR A 104 2.86 -0.53 -11.62
C TYR A 104 4.16 -0.42 -12.40
N TRP A 105 4.62 -1.50 -13.02
CA TRP A 105 5.79 -1.48 -13.90
C TRP A 105 5.62 -0.54 -15.10
N MET A 106 4.47 -0.59 -15.77
CA MET A 106 4.19 0.24 -16.96
C MET A 106 4.03 1.71 -16.60
N PHE A 107 3.27 2.03 -15.54
CA PHE A 107 2.85 3.40 -15.24
C PHE A 107 3.09 3.82 -13.80
N GLY A 108 2.88 2.92 -12.83
CA GLY A 108 2.85 3.30 -11.42
C GLY A 108 4.17 3.78 -10.85
N PHE A 109 5.29 3.17 -11.23
CA PHE A 109 6.60 3.65 -10.81
C PHE A 109 6.86 5.05 -11.34
N GLY A 110 6.63 5.26 -12.65
CA GLY A 110 6.83 6.55 -13.29
C GLY A 110 5.94 7.66 -12.73
N LEU A 111 4.69 7.33 -12.37
CA LEU A 111 3.77 8.26 -11.73
C LEU A 111 4.09 8.55 -10.26
N SER A 112 4.78 7.63 -9.58
CA SER A 112 5.16 7.77 -8.16
C SER A 112 6.51 8.47 -7.99
N PHE A 113 7.51 8.10 -8.79
CA PHE A 113 8.91 8.47 -8.60
C PHE A 113 9.60 8.93 -9.90
N GLY A 114 8.85 9.11 -10.99
CA GLY A 114 9.41 9.64 -12.24
C GLY A 114 9.89 11.07 -12.07
N ASN A 115 11.09 11.36 -12.56
CA ASN A 115 11.77 12.65 -12.42
C ASN A 115 12.09 13.26 -13.79
N SER A 116 11.05 13.60 -14.57
CA SER A 116 11.18 14.44 -15.77
C SER A 116 10.84 15.90 -15.48
N ASN A 117 11.14 16.78 -16.44
CA ASN A 117 10.77 18.20 -16.39
C ASN A 117 9.25 18.47 -16.23
N PHE A 118 8.40 17.47 -16.48
CA PHE A 118 6.95 17.57 -16.34
C PHE A 118 6.45 17.13 -14.96
N SER A 119 7.34 16.61 -14.11
CA SER A 119 7.02 16.20 -12.75
C SER A 119 6.70 17.42 -11.90
N ASN A 120 5.75 17.26 -10.98
CA ASN A 120 5.30 18.32 -10.10
C ASN A 120 4.92 17.71 -8.75
N PRO A 121 4.74 18.51 -7.69
CA PRO A 121 4.48 17.98 -6.34
C PRO A 121 3.25 17.07 -6.17
N TYR A 122 2.39 16.98 -7.18
CA TYR A 122 1.20 16.12 -7.16
C TYR A 122 1.38 14.82 -7.94
N VAL A 123 2.29 14.77 -8.91
CA VAL A 123 2.49 13.59 -9.76
C VAL A 123 3.90 13.58 -10.36
N GLY A 124 4.57 12.42 -10.24
CA GLY A 124 5.79 12.14 -10.97
C GLY A 124 5.49 11.87 -12.44
N VAL A 125 6.40 12.23 -13.33
CA VAL A 125 6.28 11.92 -14.76
C VAL A 125 7.63 11.46 -15.27
N GLY A 126 7.68 10.35 -16.01
CA GLY A 126 8.91 9.78 -16.54
C GLY A 126 9.10 8.33 -16.11
N SER A 127 10.12 7.65 -16.61
CA SER A 127 10.46 6.26 -16.21
C SER A 127 9.28 5.28 -16.33
N PHE A 128 8.41 5.48 -17.33
CA PHE A 128 7.37 4.53 -17.72
C PHE A 128 8.01 3.27 -18.31
N PHE A 129 7.37 2.12 -18.14
CA PHE A 129 7.95 0.82 -18.46
C PHE A 129 9.33 0.70 -17.82
N PHE A 130 9.38 0.83 -16.49
CA PHE A 130 10.62 1.02 -15.75
C PHE A 130 11.70 0.04 -16.20
N ASP A 131 12.70 0.60 -16.87
CA ASP A 131 13.87 -0.08 -17.42
C ASP A 131 15.06 0.86 -17.22
N PRO A 132 15.85 0.70 -16.15
CA PRO A 132 17.05 1.50 -15.97
C PRO A 132 18.04 1.16 -17.10
N GLU A 133 18.24 2.09 -18.05
CA GLU A 133 19.03 1.90 -19.27
C GLU A 133 20.37 1.20 -19.02
N ARG A 134 20.64 0.17 -19.82
CA ARG A 134 21.91 -0.55 -19.83
C ARG A 134 22.87 0.14 -20.77
N GLU A 135 23.36 1.33 -20.43
CA GLU A 135 24.50 1.88 -21.18
C GLU A 135 25.70 0.93 -21.03
N GLU A 136 26.30 0.61 -22.18
CA GLU A 136 27.26 -0.48 -22.41
C GLU A 136 28.66 -0.18 -21.85
N TYR A 137 28.88 1.01 -21.30
CA TYR A 137 30.12 1.45 -20.68
C TYR A 137 29.79 2.38 -19.52
N ASP A 138 29.69 1.87 -18.29
CA ASP A 138 29.97 2.69 -17.10
C ASP A 138 30.17 1.83 -15.84
N GLU A 139 31.12 2.27 -15.01
CA GLU A 139 31.78 1.57 -13.90
C GLU A 139 30.88 1.24 -12.67
N ASP A 140 29.56 1.35 -12.79
CA ASP A 140 28.64 1.30 -11.64
C ASP A 140 27.50 0.26 -11.78
N GLU A 141 27.86 -1.02 -11.96
CA GLU A 141 26.91 -2.15 -11.84
C GLU A 141 26.13 -2.13 -10.50
N LYS A 142 26.72 -1.54 -9.45
CA LYS A 142 26.14 -1.42 -8.11
C LYS A 142 24.95 -0.44 -8.06
N ILE A 143 24.98 0.64 -8.84
CA ILE A 143 23.87 1.62 -8.93
C ILE A 143 22.65 0.97 -9.58
N LYS A 144 22.86 0.13 -10.60
CA LYS A 144 21.77 -0.57 -11.30
C LYS A 144 21.05 -1.58 -10.41
N GLY A 145 21.81 -2.37 -9.63
CA GLY A 145 21.23 -3.31 -8.66
C GLY A 145 20.34 -2.65 -7.62
N TRP A 146 20.72 -1.47 -7.14
CA TRP A 146 19.94 -0.68 -6.18
C TRP A 146 18.60 -0.20 -6.76
N SER A 147 18.60 0.31 -7.99
CA SER A 147 17.40 0.76 -8.68
C SER A 147 16.38 -0.36 -8.87
N TYR A 148 16.83 -1.57 -9.23
CA TYR A 148 15.97 -2.75 -9.30
C TYR A 148 15.46 -3.20 -7.93
N ALA A 149 16.31 -3.21 -6.90
CA ALA A 149 15.90 -3.56 -5.54
C ALA A 149 14.83 -2.60 -5.00
N SER A 150 15.02 -1.30 -5.21
CA SER A 150 14.07 -0.24 -4.84
C SER A 150 12.77 -0.36 -5.62
N PHE A 151 12.83 -0.61 -6.94
CA PHE A 151 11.64 -0.86 -7.75
C PHE A 151 10.83 -2.05 -7.23
N ILE A 152 11.49 -3.20 -6.99
CA ILE A 152 10.83 -4.42 -6.49
C ILE A 152 10.22 -4.18 -5.10
N TYR A 153 10.89 -3.44 -4.24
CA TYR A 153 10.37 -3.06 -2.94
C TYR A 153 9.11 -2.19 -3.07
N GLN A 154 9.13 -1.15 -3.90
CA GLN A 154 7.96 -0.28 -4.09
C GLN A 154 6.80 -1.02 -4.77
N LEU A 155 7.12 -1.88 -5.75
CA LEU A 155 6.16 -2.79 -6.40
C LEU A 155 5.46 -3.68 -5.37
N SER A 156 6.15 -4.15 -4.33
CA SER A 156 5.57 -5.01 -3.30
C SER A 156 4.46 -4.34 -2.47
N PHE A 157 4.49 -3.01 -2.33
CA PHE A 157 3.43 -2.24 -1.68
C PHE A 157 2.34 -1.78 -2.63
N CYS A 158 2.59 -1.83 -3.94
CA CYS A 158 1.76 -1.15 -4.93
C CYS A 158 1.10 -2.14 -5.89
N THR A 159 -0.13 -2.49 -5.57
CA THR A 159 -1.06 -3.20 -6.48
C THR A 159 -2.31 -2.37 -6.78
N MET A 160 -2.57 -1.34 -5.95
CA MET A 160 -3.76 -0.50 -6.00
C MET A 160 -3.48 0.83 -6.73
N CYS A 161 -4.16 1.10 -7.85
CA CYS A 161 -3.97 2.32 -8.64
C CYS A 161 -4.18 3.63 -7.85
N THR A 162 -5.03 3.62 -6.82
CA THR A 162 -5.27 4.79 -5.96
C THR A 162 -4.08 5.13 -5.07
N ALA A 163 -3.20 4.16 -4.80
CA ALA A 163 -2.01 4.33 -3.97
C ALA A 163 -0.90 5.12 -4.70
N ILE A 164 -0.85 5.05 -6.04
CA ILE A 164 0.21 5.63 -6.89
C ILE A 164 0.36 7.15 -6.71
N MET A 165 -0.75 7.88 -6.60
CA MET A 165 -0.68 9.34 -6.40
C MET A 165 -0.34 9.69 -4.96
N SER A 166 -0.91 8.97 -4.00
CA SER A 166 -0.61 9.19 -2.58
C SER A 166 0.83 8.80 -2.21
N SER A 167 1.41 7.79 -2.87
CA SER A 167 2.82 7.44 -2.70
C SER A 167 3.72 8.57 -3.19
N HIS A 168 3.43 9.17 -4.34
CA HIS A 168 4.16 10.36 -4.80
C HIS A 168 4.08 11.49 -3.76
N TRP A 169 2.89 11.79 -3.24
CA TRP A 169 2.72 12.91 -2.31
C TRP A 169 3.56 12.77 -1.04
N VAL A 170 3.73 11.55 -0.51
CA VAL A 170 4.30 11.32 0.82
C VAL A 170 5.73 10.79 0.77
N TRP A 171 6.09 10.02 -0.26
CA TRP A 171 7.36 9.32 -0.36
C TRP A 171 8.30 9.88 -1.42
N ALA A 172 7.80 10.55 -2.46
CA ALA A 172 8.69 11.24 -3.40
C ALA A 172 9.19 12.55 -2.80
N GLU A 173 10.48 12.87 -3.00
CA GLU A 173 11.11 14.07 -2.45
C GLU A 173 10.43 15.37 -2.88
N ASP A 174 9.93 15.38 -4.12
CA ASP A 174 9.23 16.51 -4.69
C ASP A 174 7.75 16.56 -4.33
N GLY A 175 7.22 15.50 -3.71
CA GLY A 175 5.84 15.33 -3.29
C GLY A 175 5.36 16.41 -2.31
N ILE A 176 4.10 16.81 -2.45
CA ILE A 176 3.53 17.91 -1.67
C ILE A 176 3.52 17.63 -0.17
N LEU A 177 3.17 16.42 0.28
CA LEU A 177 3.15 16.07 1.70
C LEU A 177 4.57 15.78 2.21
N TYR A 178 5.45 15.25 1.37
CA TYR A 178 6.87 15.10 1.67
C TYR A 178 7.49 16.45 2.04
N LYS A 179 7.30 17.47 1.18
CA LYS A 179 7.79 18.83 1.39
C LYS A 179 7.20 19.54 2.61
N THR A 180 5.97 19.21 3.02
CA THR A 180 5.43 19.73 4.29
C THR A 180 6.13 19.18 5.52
N GLY A 181 6.86 18.07 5.38
CA GLY A 181 7.50 17.35 6.48
C GLY A 181 6.60 16.32 7.16
N ALA A 182 5.54 15.84 6.48
CA ALA A 182 4.73 14.73 6.98
C ALA A 182 5.53 13.42 6.95
N ILE A 183 5.41 12.62 8.01
CA ILE A 183 6.20 11.40 8.22
C ILE A 183 5.32 10.17 7.97
N ASP A 184 5.70 9.31 7.02
CA ASP A 184 5.09 8.00 6.81
C ASP A 184 6.13 6.95 6.41
N TRP A 185 6.53 6.12 7.38
CA TRP A 185 7.59 5.13 7.22
C TRP A 185 7.14 3.78 6.70
N GLY A 186 5.97 3.34 7.14
CA GLY A 186 5.47 1.98 6.92
C GLY A 186 4.21 1.94 6.07
N GLY A 187 3.89 3.02 5.36
CA GLY A 187 2.67 3.12 4.56
C GLY A 187 1.40 3.21 5.39
N CYS A 188 1.46 3.84 6.57
CA CYS A 188 0.27 4.13 7.36
C CYS A 188 -0.71 4.99 6.56
N SER A 189 -0.21 5.87 5.69
CA SER A 189 -1.02 6.68 4.80
C SER A 189 -1.18 6.03 3.42
N ALA A 190 -0.10 5.89 2.64
CA ALA A 190 -0.16 5.45 1.24
C ALA A 190 -0.73 4.03 1.04
N VAL A 191 -0.71 3.18 2.07
CA VAL A 191 -1.23 1.80 2.01
C VAL A 191 -2.46 1.64 2.90
N HIS A 192 -2.32 1.83 4.22
CA HIS A 192 -3.39 1.54 5.18
C HIS A 192 -4.55 2.54 5.07
N LEU A 193 -4.25 3.84 5.00
CA LEU A 193 -5.30 4.86 4.90
C LEU A 193 -5.99 4.83 3.54
N VAL A 194 -5.23 4.66 2.45
CA VAL A 194 -5.78 4.51 1.09
C VAL A 194 -6.69 3.28 1.01
N GLY A 195 -6.20 2.11 1.41
CA GLY A 195 -6.96 0.85 1.38
C GLY A 195 -8.18 0.88 2.31
N GLY A 196 -8.02 1.43 3.51
CA GLY A 196 -9.11 1.59 4.48
C GLY A 196 -10.20 2.56 4.00
N THR A 197 -9.82 3.69 3.41
CA THR A 197 -10.78 4.65 2.85
C THR A 197 -11.50 4.08 1.64
N THR A 198 -10.77 3.37 0.78
CA THR A 198 -11.32 2.67 -0.38
C THR A 198 -12.38 1.66 0.09
N ALA A 199 -12.08 0.85 1.09
CA ALA A 199 -13.03 -0.11 1.66
C ALA A 199 -14.25 0.57 2.29
N LEU A 200 -14.06 1.69 3.00
CA LEU A 200 -15.15 2.45 3.60
C LEU A 200 -16.11 2.98 2.52
N VAL A 201 -15.59 3.66 1.50
CA VAL A 201 -16.40 4.23 0.42
C VAL A 201 -17.07 3.12 -0.40
N SER A 202 -16.34 2.07 -0.77
CA SER A 202 -16.89 0.93 -1.52
C SER A 202 -18.01 0.23 -0.74
N THR A 203 -17.85 0.03 0.57
CA THR A 203 -18.88 -0.62 1.39
C THR A 203 -20.15 0.24 1.49
N LEU A 204 -20.01 1.55 1.64
CA LEU A 204 -21.14 2.48 1.67
C LEU A 204 -21.85 2.56 0.32
N TYR A 205 -21.08 2.56 -0.78
CA TYR A 205 -21.62 2.65 -2.15
C TYR A 205 -22.31 1.35 -2.59
N LEU A 206 -21.65 0.21 -2.42
CA LEU A 206 -22.16 -1.09 -2.87
C LEU A 206 -23.31 -1.61 -2.01
N ARG A 207 -23.40 -1.18 -0.74
CA ARG A 207 -24.38 -1.63 0.27
C ARG A 207 -24.28 -3.12 0.61
N PRO A 208 -24.87 -3.56 1.74
CA PRO A 208 -24.77 -4.95 2.20
C PRO A 208 -25.24 -6.00 1.20
N ARG A 209 -24.68 -7.21 1.36
CA ARG A 209 -25.18 -8.42 0.69
C ARG A 209 -26.56 -8.83 1.17
N GLN A 210 -27.28 -9.56 0.33
CA GLN A 210 -28.63 -9.98 0.66
C GLN A 210 -28.65 -10.80 1.95
N ASN A 211 -29.67 -10.57 2.78
CA ASN A 211 -29.91 -11.30 4.03
C ASN A 211 -28.76 -11.27 5.07
N ARG A 212 -27.72 -10.44 4.90
CA ARG A 212 -26.60 -10.37 5.86
C ARG A 212 -27.05 -10.00 7.28
N PHE A 213 -28.03 -9.10 7.40
CA PHE A 213 -28.59 -8.66 8.69
C PHE A 213 -30.02 -9.18 8.94
N GLY A 214 -30.34 -10.39 8.44
CA GLY A 214 -31.66 -11.00 8.58
C GLY A 214 -32.09 -11.32 10.02
N LYS A 215 -33.39 -11.58 10.22
CA LYS A 215 -34.09 -11.65 11.52
C LYS A 215 -33.65 -12.77 12.50
N LYS A 216 -32.78 -13.72 12.11
CA LYS A 216 -32.46 -14.92 12.90
C LYS A 216 -30.98 -15.33 12.92
N ARG A 217 -30.05 -14.39 13.07
CA ARG A 217 -28.66 -14.73 13.41
C ARG A 217 -28.26 -14.04 14.71
N THR A 218 -27.58 -14.78 15.59
CA THR A 218 -26.98 -14.29 16.84
C THR A 218 -26.36 -12.92 16.60
N LYS A 219 -26.59 -11.95 17.50
CA LYS A 219 -26.05 -10.59 17.46
C LYS A 219 -24.52 -10.64 17.19
N THR A 220 -24.12 -10.64 15.92
CA THR A 220 -22.88 -10.01 15.51
C THR A 220 -23.02 -8.55 15.91
N MET A 221 -21.94 -7.95 16.44
CA MET A 221 -21.89 -6.56 16.92
C MET A 221 -22.90 -5.70 16.15
N SER A 222 -23.91 -5.21 16.87
CA SER A 222 -24.98 -4.40 16.29
C SER A 222 -24.35 -3.19 15.62
N ASN A 223 -24.20 -3.24 14.29
CA ASN A 223 -23.79 -2.09 13.53
C ASN A 223 -25.06 -1.24 13.29
N PRO A 224 -25.23 -0.11 13.98
CA PRO A 224 -26.43 0.73 13.83
C PRO A 224 -26.63 1.20 12.39
N ASN A 225 -25.54 1.28 11.61
CA ASN A 225 -25.55 1.77 10.23
C ASN A 225 -25.61 0.65 9.19
N LYS A 226 -25.68 -0.62 9.60
CA LYS A 226 -25.68 -1.80 8.69
C LYS A 226 -24.55 -1.75 7.65
N VAL A 227 -23.36 -1.29 8.03
CA VAL A 227 -22.17 -1.30 7.16
C VAL A 227 -21.63 -2.72 7.11
N ASP A 228 -21.50 -3.24 5.90
CA ASP A 228 -21.11 -4.62 5.58
C ASP A 228 -19.62 -4.67 5.25
N ASP A 229 -18.78 -4.64 6.27
CA ASP A 229 -17.33 -4.88 6.14
C ASP A 229 -17.06 -6.38 6.38
N PRO A 230 -16.88 -7.22 5.33
CA PRO A 230 -16.78 -8.67 5.46
C PRO A 230 -15.52 -9.14 6.19
N VAL A 231 -14.43 -8.40 6.02
CA VAL A 231 -13.08 -8.78 6.48
C VAL A 231 -12.55 -7.87 7.59
N GLY A 232 -13.23 -6.76 7.89
CA GLY A 232 -12.82 -5.83 8.93
C GLY A 232 -11.73 -4.86 8.47
N VAL A 233 -11.70 -4.51 7.18
CA VAL A 233 -10.67 -3.64 6.61
C VAL A 233 -10.77 -2.22 7.18
N ILE A 234 -11.96 -1.72 7.48
CA ILE A 234 -12.15 -0.36 8.01
C ILE A 234 -11.46 -0.18 9.37
N PRO A 235 -11.75 -0.97 10.42
CA PRO A 235 -11.07 -0.81 11.71
C PRO A 235 -9.57 -1.16 11.64
N VAL A 236 -9.17 -2.13 10.82
CA VAL A 236 -7.77 -2.61 10.79
C VAL A 236 -6.86 -1.76 9.91
N HIS A 237 -7.38 -1.11 8.85
CA HIS A 237 -6.57 -0.30 7.94
C HIS A 237 -6.88 1.20 8.07
N PHE A 238 -8.15 1.61 8.03
CA PHE A 238 -8.49 3.04 8.11
C PHE A 238 -8.20 3.60 9.51
N ILE A 239 -8.79 3.00 10.56
CA ILE A 239 -8.62 3.50 11.92
C ILE A 239 -7.18 3.31 12.41
N ALA A 240 -6.57 2.15 12.16
CA ALA A 240 -5.18 1.91 12.53
C ALA A 240 -4.21 2.79 11.73
N GLY A 241 -4.46 3.06 10.45
CA GLY A 241 -3.66 3.95 9.62
C GLY A 241 -3.71 5.40 10.14
N CYS A 242 -4.92 5.90 10.46
CA CYS A 242 -5.10 7.19 11.14
C CYS A 242 -4.31 7.23 12.46
N PHE A 243 -4.44 6.19 13.29
CA PHE A 243 -3.70 6.13 14.55
C PHE A 243 -2.18 6.08 14.35
N GLY A 244 -1.68 5.34 13.35
CA GLY A 244 -0.25 5.27 13.03
C GLY A 244 0.32 6.63 12.63
N MET A 245 -0.39 7.34 11.74
CA MET A 245 0.00 8.71 11.33
C MET A 245 -0.01 9.68 12.52
N LEU A 246 -1.04 9.65 13.36
CA LEU A 246 -1.11 10.47 14.57
C LEU A 246 -0.02 10.10 15.58
N SER A 247 0.29 8.81 15.70
CA SER A 247 1.32 8.31 16.63
C SER A 247 2.69 8.88 16.31
N ALA A 248 3.06 9.00 15.03
CA ALA A 248 4.28 9.72 14.64
C ALA A 248 4.25 11.18 15.12
N GLY A 249 3.11 11.87 14.99
CA GLY A 249 2.95 13.24 15.48
C GLY A 249 3.02 13.40 17.01
N ILE A 250 2.70 12.35 17.77
CA ILE A 250 2.69 12.36 19.24
C ILE A 250 4.03 11.90 19.80
N PHE A 251 4.58 10.81 19.25
CA PHE A 251 5.67 10.02 19.83
C PHE A 251 6.97 10.07 19.04
N ALA A 252 7.05 10.76 17.89
CA ALA A 252 8.34 10.91 17.21
C ALA A 252 9.34 11.61 18.14
N LYS A 253 10.54 11.06 18.22
CA LYS A 253 11.67 11.66 18.91
C LYS A 253 12.83 11.64 17.95
N ILE A 254 13.48 12.79 17.78
CA ILE A 254 14.70 12.91 16.99
C ILE A 254 15.72 11.90 17.51
N ASP A 255 16.22 11.09 16.60
CA ASP A 255 17.31 10.16 16.84
C ASP A 255 18.64 10.87 16.51
N GLU A 256 19.57 10.86 17.45
CA GLU A 256 20.90 11.47 17.31
C GLU A 256 21.76 10.73 16.26
N PHE A 257 21.43 9.47 15.96
CA PHE A 257 22.17 8.65 15.02
C PHE A 257 21.52 8.58 13.62
N ASN A 258 20.22 8.91 13.50
CA ASN A 258 19.49 8.88 12.23
C ASN A 258 18.26 9.82 12.23
N ASP A 259 18.50 11.11 12.04
CA ASP A 259 17.45 12.14 12.04
C ASP A 259 16.61 12.16 10.74
N GLU A 260 16.99 11.40 9.71
CA GLU A 260 16.19 11.29 8.49
C GLU A 260 14.85 10.60 8.77
N VAL A 261 14.79 9.76 9.81
CA VAL A 261 13.55 9.12 10.29
C VAL A 261 12.51 10.14 10.73
N THR A 262 12.94 11.12 11.51
CA THR A 262 12.08 12.15 12.07
C THR A 262 12.05 13.42 11.25
N ARG A 263 12.88 13.52 10.21
CA ARG A 263 13.10 14.75 9.43
C ARG A 263 13.39 15.95 10.33
N GLY A 264 14.16 15.78 11.39
CA GLY A 264 14.45 16.85 12.35
C GLY A 264 13.28 17.28 13.22
N GLN A 265 12.21 16.50 13.30
CA GLN A 265 10.99 16.88 14.01
C GLN A 265 10.70 16.00 15.21
N ASN A 266 10.55 16.65 16.37
CA ASN A 266 9.98 16.01 17.55
C ASN A 266 8.45 16.00 17.47
N GLY A 267 7.85 14.97 18.06
CA GLY A 267 6.44 14.87 18.33
C GLY A 267 6.02 15.66 19.57
N LEU A 268 4.71 15.67 19.82
CA LEU A 268 4.09 16.46 20.90
C LEU A 268 4.71 16.18 22.28
N LEU A 269 4.98 14.92 22.62
CA LEU A 269 5.50 14.53 23.94
C LEU A 269 7.00 14.81 24.12
N TYR A 270 7.72 15.08 23.03
CA TYR A 270 9.16 15.34 23.02
C TYR A 270 9.47 16.82 22.73
N GLY A 271 8.53 17.72 22.97
CA GLY A 271 8.72 19.17 22.88
C GLY A 271 8.58 19.76 21.48
N GLY A 272 8.16 18.99 20.47
CA GLY A 272 7.93 19.51 19.11
C GLY A 272 6.62 20.28 18.90
N GLY A 273 5.80 20.39 19.95
CA GLY A 273 4.51 21.09 19.93
C GLY A 273 3.49 20.44 18.98
N PHE A 274 2.55 21.24 18.47
CA PHE A 274 1.47 20.76 17.58
C PHE A 274 1.85 20.77 16.09
N SER A 275 3.08 21.17 15.74
CA SER A 275 3.51 21.33 14.34
C SER A 275 3.48 20.00 13.59
N LEU A 276 4.20 18.99 14.08
CA LEU A 276 4.23 17.67 13.45
C LEU A 276 2.84 17.01 13.46
N LEU A 277 2.11 17.09 14.58
CA LEU A 277 0.76 16.55 14.66
C LEU A 277 -0.19 17.18 13.62
N GLY A 278 -0.08 18.50 13.41
CA GLY A 278 -0.84 19.22 12.39
C GLY A 278 -0.51 18.76 10.97
N LYS A 279 0.78 18.55 10.65
CA LYS A 279 1.23 18.00 9.36
C LYS A 279 0.69 16.59 9.13
N GLN A 280 0.71 15.74 10.15
CA GLN A 280 0.15 14.39 10.08
C GLN A 280 -1.37 14.40 9.87
N LEU A 281 -2.09 15.29 10.55
CA LEU A 281 -3.53 15.48 10.34
C LEU A 281 -3.85 15.95 8.92
N LEU A 282 -3.07 16.89 8.39
CA LEU A 282 -3.21 17.34 7.00
C LEU A 282 -3.00 16.18 6.03
N ALA A 283 -1.97 15.36 6.22
CA ALA A 283 -1.70 14.19 5.39
C ALA A 283 -2.86 13.18 5.44
N ILE A 284 -3.40 12.89 6.63
CA ILE A 284 -4.55 12.00 6.80
C ILE A 284 -5.75 12.52 6.00
N LEU A 285 -6.08 13.81 6.13
CA LEU A 285 -7.23 14.41 5.45
C LEU A 285 -7.04 14.44 3.94
N ALA A 286 -5.86 14.87 3.45
CA ALA A 286 -5.56 14.98 2.03
C ALA A 286 -5.64 13.61 1.33
N ILE A 287 -5.01 12.59 1.92
CA ILE A 287 -4.97 11.25 1.34
C ILE A 287 -6.34 10.59 1.41
N SER A 288 -7.04 10.69 2.55
CA SER A 288 -8.40 10.14 2.65
C SER A 288 -9.36 10.82 1.66
N ALA A 289 -9.28 12.14 1.49
CA ALA A 289 -10.12 12.86 0.55
C ALA A 289 -9.84 12.44 -0.90
N TRP A 290 -8.56 12.36 -1.27
CA TRP A 290 -8.14 11.90 -2.60
C TRP A 290 -8.57 10.46 -2.87
N SER A 291 -8.27 9.53 -1.95
CA SER A 291 -8.64 8.12 -2.11
C SER A 291 -10.15 7.94 -2.18
N ALA A 292 -10.92 8.65 -1.36
CA ALA A 292 -12.38 8.60 -1.39
C ALA A 292 -12.95 9.13 -2.71
N PHE A 293 -12.39 10.23 -3.23
CA PHE A 293 -12.79 10.78 -4.52
C PHE A 293 -12.45 9.82 -5.67
N ALA A 294 -11.21 9.33 -5.73
CA ALA A 294 -10.74 8.46 -6.81
C ALA A 294 -11.53 7.15 -6.87
N ILE A 295 -11.76 6.49 -5.73
CA ILE A 295 -12.55 5.26 -5.71
C ILE A 295 -14.02 5.52 -6.05
N LEU A 296 -14.60 6.64 -5.59
CA LEU A 296 -15.99 6.95 -5.91
C LEU A 296 -16.17 7.19 -7.41
N VAL A 297 -15.26 7.95 -8.03
CA VAL A 297 -15.25 8.16 -9.48
C VAL A 297 -15.11 6.83 -10.21
N LEU A 298 -14.15 5.98 -9.82
CA LEU A 298 -13.95 4.66 -10.41
C LEU A 298 -15.20 3.78 -10.29
N MET A 299 -15.79 3.70 -9.10
CA MET A 299 -16.98 2.89 -8.85
C MET A 299 -18.19 3.40 -9.64
N VAL A 300 -18.45 4.71 -9.68
CA VAL A 300 -19.53 5.28 -10.48
C VAL A 300 -19.31 5.03 -11.98
N SER A 301 -18.06 5.10 -12.44
CA SER A 301 -17.71 4.87 -13.85
C SER A 301 -17.89 3.40 -14.24
N LEU A 302 -17.42 2.47 -13.40
CA LEU A 302 -17.59 1.03 -13.61
C LEU A 302 -19.05 0.60 -13.52
N GLN A 303 -19.82 1.16 -12.58
CA GLN A 303 -21.26 0.89 -12.45
C GLN A 303 -22.05 1.28 -13.71
N LYS A 304 -21.64 2.36 -14.39
CA LYS A 304 -22.26 2.82 -15.65
C LYS A 304 -21.71 2.09 -16.87
N SER A 305 -20.59 1.38 -16.73
CA SER A 305 -19.99 0.60 -17.81
C SER A 305 -20.72 -0.74 -17.99
N PRO A 306 -20.62 -1.37 -19.17
CA PRO A 306 -21.19 -2.70 -19.42
C PRO A 306 -20.63 -3.81 -18.53
N LEU A 307 -19.49 -3.59 -17.87
CA LEU A 307 -18.86 -4.58 -16.98
C LEU A 307 -19.64 -4.75 -15.68
N GLY A 308 -20.29 -3.68 -15.20
CA GLY A 308 -20.94 -3.65 -13.89
C GLY A 308 -19.96 -3.86 -12.73
N LEU A 309 -20.44 -3.71 -11.49
CA LEU A 309 -19.65 -3.95 -10.27
C LEU A 309 -20.20 -5.08 -9.40
N ARG A 310 -21.49 -5.40 -9.54
CA ARG A 310 -22.18 -6.30 -8.63
C ARG A 310 -22.95 -7.35 -9.43
N LEU A 311 -22.84 -8.59 -8.98
CA LEU A 311 -23.64 -9.70 -9.48
C LEU A 311 -25.14 -9.42 -9.30
N THR A 312 -25.96 -9.94 -10.20
CA THR A 312 -27.40 -9.90 -10.06
C THR A 312 -27.85 -10.69 -8.82
N LYS A 313 -29.08 -10.45 -8.35
CA LYS A 313 -29.63 -11.15 -7.17
C LYS A 313 -29.59 -12.68 -7.32
N TYR A 314 -29.89 -13.17 -8.53
CA TYR A 314 -29.86 -14.60 -8.83
C TYR A 314 -28.44 -15.16 -8.81
N GLU A 315 -27.48 -14.45 -9.41
CA GLU A 315 -26.06 -14.83 -9.43
C GLU A 315 -25.44 -14.81 -8.01
N GLU A 316 -25.78 -13.81 -7.18
CA GLU A 316 -25.36 -13.75 -5.77
C GLU A 316 -25.91 -14.94 -4.96
N LEU A 317 -27.08 -15.49 -5.31
CA LEU A 317 -27.68 -16.65 -4.64
C LEU A 317 -27.01 -17.98 -5.03
N ILE A 318 -26.77 -18.21 -6.32
CA ILE A 318 -26.12 -19.44 -6.80
C ILE A 318 -24.62 -19.49 -6.46
N GLY A 319 -23.96 -18.34 -6.35
CA GLY A 319 -22.53 -18.22 -6.03
C GLY A 319 -21.68 -17.79 -7.22
N ALA A 320 -20.67 -16.96 -6.92
CA ALA A 320 -19.74 -16.44 -7.92
C ALA A 320 -18.87 -17.52 -8.54
N ASP A 321 -18.53 -18.58 -7.79
CA ASP A 321 -17.69 -19.68 -8.28
C ASP A 321 -18.36 -20.40 -9.47
N LEU A 322 -19.66 -20.64 -9.36
CA LEU A 322 -20.44 -21.25 -10.42
C LEU A 322 -20.61 -20.31 -11.62
N ARG A 323 -20.91 -19.03 -11.36
CA ARG A 323 -21.20 -18.07 -12.42
C ARG A 323 -19.97 -17.67 -13.23
N GLU A 324 -18.87 -17.38 -12.57
CA GLU A 324 -17.66 -16.83 -13.21
C GLU A 324 -16.69 -17.93 -13.65
N HIS A 325 -16.64 -19.06 -12.95
CA HIS A 325 -15.63 -20.10 -13.19
C HIS A 325 -16.22 -21.46 -13.63
N GLY A 326 -17.54 -21.63 -13.59
CA GLY A 326 -18.19 -22.91 -13.89
C GLY A 326 -17.86 -24.02 -12.89
N LEU A 327 -17.27 -23.66 -11.74
CA LEU A 327 -16.84 -24.58 -10.71
C LEU A 327 -17.87 -24.60 -9.59
N HIS A 328 -18.27 -25.79 -9.19
CA HIS A 328 -19.12 -25.97 -8.03
C HIS A 328 -18.21 -26.26 -6.83
N GLY A 329 -18.29 -25.43 -5.78
CA GLY A 329 -17.57 -25.69 -4.53
C GLY A 329 -17.90 -27.08 -3.95
N VAL A 330 -16.99 -27.65 -3.16
CA VAL A 330 -17.20 -28.94 -2.50
C VAL A 330 -18.38 -28.80 -1.54
N GLY A 331 -19.52 -29.44 -1.84
CA GLY A 331 -20.72 -29.40 -0.99
C GLY A 331 -22.01 -28.95 -1.67
N VAL A 332 -22.20 -29.22 -2.96
CA VAL A 332 -23.54 -29.21 -3.56
C VAL A 332 -24.34 -30.38 -2.97
N ASN A 333 -24.92 -30.18 -1.78
CA ASN A 333 -26.26 -30.72 -1.59
C ASN A 333 -27.08 -30.12 -2.73
N GLN A 334 -27.48 -31.00 -3.65
CA GLN A 334 -28.40 -30.79 -4.75
C GLN A 334 -29.37 -29.65 -4.36
N TYR A 335 -29.17 -28.45 -4.91
CA TYR A 335 -30.10 -27.37 -4.67
C TYR A 335 -31.41 -27.76 -5.36
N LEU A 336 -32.28 -28.46 -4.64
CA LEU A 336 -33.70 -28.49 -4.94
C LEU A 336 -34.12 -27.03 -4.86
N VAL A 337 -34.46 -26.46 -6.01
CA VAL A 337 -35.10 -25.14 -6.10
C VAL A 337 -36.45 -25.30 -5.42
N GLU A 338 -36.49 -25.19 -4.09
CA GLU A 338 -37.69 -25.45 -3.29
C GLU A 338 -38.74 -24.36 -3.44
N ASN A 339 -38.41 -23.22 -4.05
CA ASN A 339 -39.38 -22.19 -4.36
C ASN A 339 -39.22 -21.65 -5.78
N LYS A 340 -40.30 -21.76 -6.58
CA LYS A 340 -40.47 -20.98 -7.81
C LYS A 340 -40.42 -19.50 -7.44
N LEU A 341 -39.40 -18.80 -7.92
CA LEU A 341 -39.33 -17.34 -7.80
C LEU A 341 -40.24 -16.73 -8.88
N THR A 342 -41.28 -16.02 -8.45
CA THR A 342 -42.14 -15.22 -9.33
C THR A 342 -41.39 -13.98 -9.79
N THR A 343 -41.49 -13.67 -11.08
CA THR A 343 -40.85 -12.52 -11.75
C THR A 343 -41.65 -11.23 -11.56
N GLU A 344 -42.13 -10.94 -10.36
CA GLU A 344 -42.85 -9.70 -10.03
C GLU A 344 -42.02 -8.77 -9.14
#